data_AF-A0A7Y0QIX8-F1
#
_entry.id   AF-A0A7Y0QIX8-F1
#
_cell.length_a   1.000
_cell.length_b   1.000
_cell.length_c   1.000
_cell.angle_alpha   90.00
_cell.angle_beta   90.00
_cell.angle_gamma   90.00
#
_symmetry.space_group_name_H-M   'P 1'
#
loop_
_entity.id
_entity.type
_entity.pdbx_description
1 polymer ?
#
loop_
_entity_poly.entity_id
_entity_poly.type
_entity_poly.pdbx_seq_one_letter_code
_entity_poly.pdbx_strand_id
1 'polypeptide(L)' 'MDWAEIRRLHRAEGVPIKELSRRLGVARNTVRAALASDAPPRY' A
#
# COMPACT_ATOMS: atom_id res chain seq x y z
N MET A 1 2.99 7.88 -6.86
CA MET A 1 2.58 6.54 -6.40
C MET A 1 1.78 6.73 -5.12
N ASP A 2 0.50 6.38 -5.12
CA ASP A 2 -0.45 6.75 -4.06
C ASP A 2 -0.34 5.87 -2.83
N TRP A 3 0.53 6.28 -1.91
CA TRP A 3 0.69 5.63 -0.60
C TRP A 3 -0.57 5.74 0.26
N ALA A 4 -1.28 6.87 0.12
CA ALA A 4 -2.57 7.09 0.77
C ALA A 4 -3.63 6.07 0.31
N GLU A 5 -3.65 5.71 -0.98
CA GLU A 5 -4.61 4.75 -1.53
C GLU A 5 -4.37 3.33 -0.98
N ILE A 6 -3.10 2.90 -0.92
CA ILE A 6 -2.73 1.60 -0.32
C ILE A 6 -3.22 1.50 1.12
N ARG A 7 -2.98 2.55 1.92
CA ARG A 7 -3.41 2.59 3.32
C ARG A 7 -4.92 2.59 3.45
N ARG A 8 -5.62 3.38 2.62
CA ARG A 8 -7.07 3.46 2.62
C ARG A 8 -7.70 2.11 2.32
N LEU A 9 -7.27 1.44 1.26
CA LEU A 9 -7.77 0.12 0.88
C LEU A 9 -7.51 -0.94 1.96
N HIS A 10 -6.32 -0.93 2.58
CA HIS A 10 -6.03 -1.90 3.64
C HIS A 10 -6.79 -1.61 4.94
N ARG A 11 -6.86 -0.35 5.39
CA ARG A 11 -7.51 0.00 6.65
C ARG A 11 -9.04 0.05 6.55
N ALA A 12 -9.60 0.50 5.43
CA ALA A 12 -11.05 0.64 5.27
C ALA A 12 -11.71 -0.69 4.91
N GLU A 13 -11.09 -1.48 4.04
CA GLU A 13 -11.68 -2.73 3.54
C GLU A 13 -10.98 -4.00 4.06
N GLY A 14 -9.87 -3.89 4.79
CA GLY A 14 -9.12 -5.06 5.25
C GLY A 14 -8.44 -5.83 4.11
N VAL A 15 -8.27 -5.20 2.95
CA VAL A 15 -7.76 -5.89 1.74
C VAL A 15 -6.36 -6.44 2.01
N PRO A 16 -6.11 -7.74 1.80
CA PRO A 16 -4.80 -8.32 2.07
C PRO A 16 -3.73 -7.76 1.12
N ILE A 17 -2.49 -7.67 1.62
CA ILE A 17 -1.31 -7.16 0.88
C ILE A 17 -1.14 -7.83 -0.49
N LYS A 18 -1.45 -9.13 -0.58
CA LYS A 18 -1.32 -9.92 -1.81
C LYS A 18 -2.28 -9.45 -2.90
N GLU A 19 -3.47 -9.03 -2.50
CA GLU A 19 -4.52 -8.52 -3.38
C GLU A 19 -4.22 -7.07 -3.78
N LEU A 20 -3.82 -6.23 -2.83
CA LEU A 20 -3.33 -4.87 -3.08
C LEU A 20 -2.21 -4.85 -4.13
N SER A 21 -1.24 -5.76 -3.99
CA SER A 21 -0.14 -5.91 -4.95
C SER A 21 -0.63 -6.28 -6.36
N ARG A 22 -1.65 -7.14 -6.47
CA ARG A 22 -2.25 -7.52 -7.77
C ARG A 22 -3.06 -6.39 -8.40
N ARG A 23 -3.90 -5.72 -7.61
CA ARG A 23 -4.78 -4.64 -8.07
C ARG A 23 -4.01 -3.40 -8.52
N LEU A 24 -2.98 -3.02 -7.76
CA LEU A 24 -2.21 -1.80 -7.99
C LEU A 24 -0.93 -2.04 -8.80
N GLY A 25 -0.57 -3.30 -9.09
CA GLY A 25 0.66 -3.64 -9.82
C GLY A 25 1.96 -3.29 -9.08
N VAL A 26 1.89 -3.03 -7.76
CA VAL A 26 3.05 -2.68 -6.94
C VAL A 26 3.63 -3.89 -6.23
N ALA A 27 4.94 -3.85 -5.95
CA ALA A 27 5.59 -4.88 -5.15
C ALA A 27 4.99 -4.95 -3.74
N ARG A 28 4.92 -6.16 -3.16
CA ARG A 28 4.46 -6.35 -1.77
C ARG A 28 5.28 -5.55 -0.76
N ASN A 29 6.56 -5.32 -1.05
CA ASN A 29 7.45 -4.50 -0.23
C ASN A 29 7.04 -3.03 -0.26
N THR A 30 6.57 -2.52 -1.40
CA THR A 30 6.00 -1.16 -1.52
C THR A 30 4.71 -1.05 -0.72
N VAL A 31 3.84 -2.06 -0.77
CA VAL A 31 2.63 -2.10 0.07
C VAL A 31 3.00 -2.08 1.55
N ARG A 32 3.93 -2.95 1.97
CA ARG A 32 4.42 -2.95 3.37
C ARG A 32 5.02 -1.61 3.78
N ALA A 33 5.82 -0.99 2.92
CA ALA A 33 6.39 0.33 3.18
C ALA A 33 5.31 1.42 3.31
N ALA A 34 4.30 1.40 2.43
CA ALA A 34 3.18 2.34 2.48
C ALA A 34 2.26 2.12 3.69
N LEU A 35 2.16 0.89 4.20
CA LEU A 35 1.45 0.58 5.45
C LEU A 35 2.26 0.96 6.70
N ALA A 36 3.58 0.81 6.64
CA ALA A 36 4.48 1.13 7.74
C ALA A 36 4.76 2.64 7.89
N SER A 37 4.72 3.38 6.78
CA SER A 37 4.97 4.81 6.76
C SER A 37 3.75 5.58 6.28
N ASP A 38 3.42 6.66 6.99
CA ASP A 38 2.32 7.54 6.59
C ASP A 38 2.73 8.52 5.46
N ALA A 39 4.02 8.65 5.17
CA ALA A 39 4.53 9.50 4.10
C ALA A 39 5.35 8.70 3.06
N PRO A 40 5.27 9.04 1.76
CA PRO A 40 6.13 8.45 0.72
C PRO A 40 7.61 8.56 1.09
N PRO A 41 8.45 7.62 0.62
CA PRO A 41 9.87 7.67 0.93
C PRO A 41 10.41 8.90 0.22
N ARG A 42 11.10 9.77 0.94
CA ARG A 42 11.83 10.87 0.31
C ARG A 42 12.90 10.25 -0.60
N TYR A 43 12.71 10.38 -1.91
CA TYR A 43 13.72 10.12 -2.92
C TYR A 43 14.35 11.45 -3.34
#